data_AF-A0A2E6S8L6-F1
#
_entry.id   AF-A0A2E6S8L6-F1
#
_cell.length_a   1.000
_cell.length_b   1.000
_cell.length_c   1.000
_cell.angle_alpha   90.00
_cell.angle_beta   90.00
_cell.angle_gamma   90.00
#
_symmetry.space_group_name_H-M   'P 1'
#
loop_
_entity.id
_entity.type
_entity.pdbx_description
1 polymer ?
#
loop_
_entity_poly.entity_id
_entity_poly.type
_entity_poly.pdbx_seq_one_letter_code
_entity_poly.pdbx_strand_id
1 'polypeptide(L)'
;MNGSGYIVLLLGMGACSLGAVEPKQRAGESGRSKHIEVSPRPTHEQLLKLQRPRNPELKGRTVRLSDLQRPKLSDDAGKTAAAAKRRESLVKRSTVVAGVSGWTIVPRGAVLSVPSRFEARIDGQRTGKLVSWRDFYARNSSWIRLLPVTIEQATGQNPLTEDYMDSLKRTGLLVVAVCEGGPISVRLPVEGEEPPRISEPVKAADWKAPSRR
;
A
#
# COMPACT_ATOMS: atom_id res chain seq x y z
N MET A 1 -53.22 17.67 -20.28
CA MET A 1 -53.24 18.40 -21.56
C MET A 1 -52.00 19.27 -21.62
N ASN A 2 -51.18 19.05 -22.65
CA ASN A 2 -50.23 19.98 -23.26
C ASN A 2 -49.00 20.35 -22.42
N GLY A 3 -47.75 20.18 -22.88
CA GLY A 3 -47.30 19.74 -24.19
C GLY A 3 -45.76 19.71 -24.27
N SER A 4 -45.28 18.99 -25.28
CA SER A 4 -44.09 19.23 -26.12
C SER A 4 -43.00 20.14 -25.52
N GLY A 5 -41.79 19.67 -25.23
CA GLY A 5 -40.94 18.81 -26.05
C GLY A 5 -39.98 19.69 -26.86
N TYR A 6 -38.67 19.55 -26.66
CA TYR A 6 -37.64 19.75 -27.69
C TYR A 6 -36.36 19.06 -27.23
N ILE A 7 -36.05 17.95 -27.90
CA ILE A 7 -34.77 17.25 -27.88
C ILE A 7 -33.89 17.97 -28.90
N VAL A 8 -32.79 18.57 -28.45
CA VAL A 8 -31.74 19.08 -29.34
C VAL A 8 -30.59 18.08 -29.33
N LEU A 9 -30.40 17.48 -30.50
CA LEU A 9 -29.44 16.43 -30.79
C LEU A 9 -28.17 17.10 -31.35
N LEU A 10 -27.11 17.20 -30.54
CA LEU A 10 -25.81 17.73 -30.97
C LEU A 10 -24.90 16.58 -31.41
N LEU A 11 -24.92 16.30 -32.71
CA LEU A 11 -23.95 15.46 -33.41
C LEU A 11 -22.70 16.31 -33.72
N GLY A 12 -21.72 16.25 -32.83
CA GLY A 12 -20.37 16.78 -33.08
C GLY A 12 -19.46 15.69 -33.60
N MET A 13 -19.37 15.52 -34.93
CA MET A 13 -18.32 14.73 -35.56
C MET A 13 -16.99 15.52 -35.50
N GLY A 14 -16.19 15.24 -34.47
CA GLY A 14 -14.81 15.71 -34.38
C GLY A 14 -13.87 14.76 -35.12
N ALA A 15 -13.40 15.17 -36.29
CA ALA A 15 -12.33 14.51 -37.02
C ALA A 15 -10.99 14.72 -36.29
N CYS A 16 -10.49 13.67 -35.64
CA CYS A 16 -9.12 13.66 -35.14
C CYS A 16 -8.18 13.12 -36.23
N SER A 17 -7.45 14.04 -36.84
CA SER A 17 -6.30 13.80 -37.71
C SER A 17 -5.24 12.94 -37.02
N LEU A 18 -4.87 11.84 -37.66
CA LEU A 18 -3.71 11.01 -37.31
C LEU A 18 -2.42 11.77 -37.67
N GLY A 19 -1.86 12.50 -36.70
CA GLY A 19 -0.52 13.04 -36.78
C GLY A 19 0.51 11.94 -36.57
N ALA A 20 1.15 11.49 -37.65
CA ALA A 20 2.32 10.62 -37.63
C ALA A 20 3.49 11.36 -36.95
N VAL A 21 3.84 10.95 -35.74
CA VAL A 21 5.04 11.42 -35.05
C VAL A 21 6.19 10.51 -35.45
N GLU A 22 7.03 11.03 -36.33
CA GLU A 22 8.30 10.49 -36.77
C GLU A 22 9.28 10.43 -35.57
N PRO A 23 9.78 9.26 -35.15
CA PRO A 23 10.82 9.21 -34.14
C PRO A 23 12.16 9.62 -34.77
N LYS A 24 12.49 10.90 -34.60
CA LYS A 24 13.82 11.46 -34.82
C LYS A 24 14.84 10.69 -33.98
N GLN A 25 15.58 9.78 -34.61
CA GLN A 25 16.73 9.12 -34.02
C GLN A 25 17.72 10.19 -33.53
N ARG A 26 17.88 10.31 -32.21
CA ARG A 26 19.02 11.02 -31.62
C ARG A 26 20.24 10.14 -31.74
N ALA A 27 21.13 10.55 -32.63
CA ALA A 27 22.52 10.16 -32.62
C ALA A 27 23.19 10.65 -31.32
N GLY A 28 24.08 9.80 -30.80
CA GLY A 28 25.20 10.25 -29.97
C GLY A 28 24.96 10.26 -28.47
N GLU A 29 24.98 9.07 -27.84
CA GLU A 29 25.50 8.97 -26.48
C GLU A 29 26.45 7.76 -26.43
N SER A 30 27.73 8.07 -26.26
CA SER A 30 28.84 7.13 -26.14
C SER A 30 28.61 6.25 -24.90
N GLY A 31 27.97 5.11 -25.12
CA GLY A 31 27.82 4.05 -24.13
C GLY A 31 29.20 3.55 -23.72
N ARG A 32 29.63 3.97 -22.52
CA ARG A 32 30.68 3.33 -21.74
C ARG A 32 30.31 1.85 -21.65
N SER A 33 30.96 1.01 -22.44
CA SER A 33 30.75 -0.43 -22.45
C SER A 33 31.00 -0.96 -21.03
N LYS A 34 29.92 -1.24 -20.31
CA LYS A 34 30.03 -2.00 -19.07
C LYS A 34 30.55 -3.36 -19.49
N HIS A 35 31.79 -3.64 -19.12
CA HIS A 35 32.41 -4.95 -19.27
C HIS A 35 31.44 -5.98 -18.67
N ILE A 36 30.72 -6.71 -19.51
CA ILE A 36 29.86 -7.80 -19.06
C ILE A 36 30.83 -8.93 -18.73
N GLU A 37 31.18 -9.06 -17.45
CA GLU A 37 31.83 -10.27 -16.96
C GLU A 37 30.84 -11.41 -17.10
N VAL A 38 30.93 -12.11 -18.24
CA VAL A 38 30.21 -13.35 -18.46
C VAL A 38 30.86 -14.39 -17.54
N SER A 39 30.24 -14.61 -16.39
CA SER A 39 30.67 -15.68 -15.49
C SER A 39 30.61 -17.01 -16.25
N PRO A 40 31.70 -17.80 -16.28
CA PRO A 40 31.72 -19.07 -16.98
C PRO A 40 30.63 -20.00 -16.42
N ARG A 41 29.98 -20.76 -17.31
CA ARG A 41 28.97 -21.73 -16.89
C ARG A 41 29.61 -22.75 -15.95
N PRO A 42 28.99 -23.06 -14.80
CA PRO A 42 29.55 -24.01 -13.85
C PRO A 42 29.68 -25.39 -14.51
N THR A 43 30.82 -26.04 -14.27
CA THR A 43 31.05 -27.40 -14.77
C THR A 43 30.21 -28.40 -13.98
N HIS A 44 29.97 -29.59 -14.56
CA HIS A 44 29.19 -30.65 -13.90
C HIS A 44 29.74 -31.02 -12.52
N GLU A 45 31.06 -30.98 -12.35
CA GLU A 45 31.71 -31.20 -11.05
C GLU A 45 31.43 -30.09 -10.03
N GLN A 46 31.34 -28.83 -10.48
CA GLN A 46 31.01 -27.70 -9.61
C GLN A 46 29.54 -27.77 -9.17
N LEU A 47 28.64 -28.19 -10.05
CA LEU A 47 27.24 -28.45 -9.70
C LEU A 47 27.11 -29.58 -8.68
N LEU A 48 27.89 -30.66 -8.83
CA LEU A 48 27.90 -31.77 -7.88
C LEU A 48 28.43 -31.34 -6.50
N LYS A 49 29.42 -30.44 -6.44
CA LYS A 49 29.91 -29.88 -5.17
C LYS A 49 28.86 -29.01 -4.48
N LEU A 50 28.09 -28.22 -5.24
CA LEU A 50 26.98 -27.41 -4.71
C LEU A 50 25.79 -28.26 -4.25
N GLN A 51 25.58 -29.43 -4.86
CA GLN A 51 24.54 -30.39 -4.48
C GLN A 51 24.94 -31.33 -3.35
N ARG A 52 26.19 -31.26 -2.84
CA ARG A 52 26.54 -32.05 -1.64
C ARG A 52 25.68 -31.58 -0.47
N PRO A 53 25.00 -32.49 0.26
CA PRO A 53 24.24 -32.12 1.44
C PRO A 53 25.18 -31.42 2.43
N ARG A 54 24.81 -30.19 2.81
CA ARG A 54 25.63 -29.22 3.56
C ARG A 54 26.05 -29.72 4.96
N ASN A 55 25.56 -30.88 5.37
CA ASN A 55 26.01 -31.58 6.57
C ASN A 55 25.96 -33.10 6.34
N PRO A 56 27.09 -33.83 6.37
CA PRO A 56 27.13 -35.29 6.15
C PRO A 56 26.34 -36.06 7.22
N GLU A 57 26.14 -35.47 8.39
CA GLU A 57 25.38 -36.05 9.51
C GLU A 57 23.86 -36.12 9.26
N LEU A 58 23.34 -35.38 8.28
CA LEU A 58 21.90 -35.31 8.00
C LEU A 58 21.41 -36.37 7.01
N LYS A 59 22.31 -37.18 6.43
CA LYS A 59 21.96 -38.17 5.38
C LYS A 59 20.96 -39.25 5.80
N GLY A 60 20.78 -39.49 7.10
CA GLY A 60 19.81 -40.46 7.63
C GLY A 60 18.62 -39.84 8.37
N ARG A 61 18.55 -38.51 8.47
CA ARG A 61 17.52 -37.84 9.27
C ARG A 61 16.33 -37.50 8.37
N THR A 62 15.33 -38.39 8.34
CA THR A 62 14.01 -38.07 7.77
C THR A 62 13.40 -36.95 8.60
N VAL A 63 13.58 -35.70 8.19
CA VAL A 63 12.96 -34.55 8.83
C VAL A 63 11.45 -34.65 8.59
N ARG A 64 10.70 -35.08 9.62
CA ARG A 64 9.24 -35.04 9.54
C ARG A 64 8.82 -33.57 9.60
N LEU A 65 7.73 -33.20 8.92
CA LEU A 65 7.20 -31.83 9.00
C LEU A 65 6.88 -31.40 10.45
N SER A 66 6.65 -32.35 11.35
CA SER A 66 6.48 -32.14 12.79
C SER A 66 7.75 -31.64 13.50
N ASP A 67 8.93 -31.97 12.96
CA ASP A 67 10.24 -31.68 13.57
C ASP A 67 10.75 -30.29 13.14
N LEU A 68 10.17 -29.74 12.07
CA LEU A 68 10.20 -28.30 11.77
C LEU A 68 9.28 -27.56 12.75
N GLN A 69 9.48 -27.77 14.05
CA GLN A 69 8.97 -26.83 15.04
C GLN A 69 9.60 -25.49 14.68
N ARG A 70 8.76 -24.54 14.23
CA ARG A 70 9.16 -23.14 14.06
C ARG A 70 9.99 -22.78 15.30
N PRO A 71 11.18 -22.18 15.14
CA PRO A 71 11.98 -21.79 16.30
C PRO A 71 11.04 -21.04 17.24
N LYS A 72 10.81 -21.63 18.42
CA LYS A 72 10.10 -20.97 19.50
C LYS A 72 10.99 -19.79 19.85
N LEU A 73 10.66 -18.65 19.25
CA LEU A 73 11.29 -17.37 19.51
C LEU A 73 11.22 -17.21 21.03
N SER A 74 12.37 -17.25 21.69
CA SER A 74 12.45 -17.20 23.14
C SER A 74 11.63 -16.02 23.68
N ASP A 75 10.92 -16.25 24.78
CA ASP A 75 10.05 -15.28 25.43
C ASP A 75 10.80 -14.05 25.99
N ASP A 76 12.14 -14.02 25.84
CA ASP A 76 13.02 -12.95 26.27
C ASP A 76 12.93 -11.65 25.44
N ALA A 77 12.19 -11.65 24.32
CA ALA A 77 11.90 -10.42 23.55
C ALA A 77 10.81 -9.54 24.21
N GLY A 78 10.68 -9.59 25.54
CA GLY A 78 9.61 -9.01 26.34
C GLY A 78 9.79 -7.58 26.84
N LYS A 79 10.72 -6.75 26.32
CA LYS A 79 10.99 -5.43 26.93
C LYS A 79 10.82 -4.19 26.05
N THR A 80 10.37 -4.30 24.80
CA THR A 80 10.02 -3.08 24.03
C THR A 80 8.55 -3.10 23.60
N ALA A 81 7.81 -2.05 23.94
CA ALA A 81 6.43 -1.84 23.49
C ALA A 81 6.32 -1.93 21.95
N ALA A 82 7.39 -1.58 21.23
CA ALA A 82 7.49 -1.75 19.78
C ALA A 82 7.47 -3.23 19.33
N ALA A 83 8.14 -4.13 20.03
CA ALA A 83 8.10 -5.57 19.74
C ALA A 83 6.73 -6.19 20.06
N ALA A 84 6.06 -5.72 21.12
CA ALA A 84 4.69 -6.09 21.42
C ALA A 84 3.72 -5.64 20.31
N LYS A 85 3.81 -4.39 19.85
CA LYS A 85 3.03 -3.87 18.71
C LYS A 85 3.27 -4.67 17.41
N ARG A 86 4.48 -5.17 17.19
CA ARG A 86 4.78 -6.04 16.02
C ARG A 86 4.04 -7.38 16.07
N ARG A 87 3.76 -7.89 17.28
CA ARG A 87 3.04 -9.16 17.50
C ARG A 87 1.51 -9.03 17.44
N GLU A 88 0.98 -7.81 17.39
CA GLU A 88 -0.47 -7.61 17.29
C GLU A 88 -1.02 -8.12 15.96
N SER A 89 -2.22 -8.71 15.96
CA SER A 89 -2.90 -9.13 14.72
C SER A 89 -3.05 -7.95 13.75
N LEU A 90 -2.90 -8.18 12.44
CA LEU A 90 -3.11 -7.15 11.40
C LEU A 90 -4.47 -6.45 11.54
N VAL A 91 -5.49 -7.20 11.94
CA VAL A 91 -6.84 -6.69 12.14
C VAL A 91 -6.91 -5.67 13.28
N LYS A 92 -6.19 -5.88 14.39
CA LYS A 92 -6.11 -4.89 15.47
C LYS A 92 -5.43 -3.60 15.04
N ARG A 93 -4.49 -3.65 14.10
CA ARG A 93 -3.74 -2.48 13.60
C ARG A 93 -4.44 -1.75 12.46
N SER A 94 -5.57 -2.28 11.99
CA SER A 94 -6.35 -1.77 10.89
C SER A 94 -7.72 -1.33 11.38
N THR A 95 -8.41 -0.55 10.57
CA THR A 95 -9.84 -0.30 10.72
C THR A 95 -10.58 -1.25 9.79
N VAL A 96 -11.61 -1.93 10.30
CA VAL A 96 -12.43 -2.84 9.51
C VAL A 96 -13.60 -2.06 8.92
N VAL A 97 -13.82 -2.19 7.62
CA VAL A 97 -14.97 -1.57 6.93
C VAL A 97 -15.85 -2.68 6.37
N ALA A 98 -17.08 -2.76 6.88
CA ALA A 98 -18.08 -3.72 6.43
C ALA A 98 -18.95 -3.14 5.31
N GLY A 99 -19.26 -3.96 4.32
CA GLY A 99 -20.17 -3.66 3.21
C GLY A 99 -21.24 -4.73 3.06
N VAL A 100 -22.04 -4.65 2.00
CA VAL A 100 -23.19 -5.55 1.80
C VAL A 100 -22.77 -7.00 1.55
N SER A 101 -21.69 -7.23 0.79
CA SER A 101 -21.29 -8.58 0.33
C SER A 101 -19.99 -9.10 0.95
N GLY A 102 -19.37 -8.31 1.83
CA GLY A 102 -18.08 -8.63 2.43
C GLY A 102 -17.50 -7.44 3.18
N TRP A 103 -16.32 -7.61 3.72
CA TRP A 103 -15.61 -6.61 4.50
C TRP A 103 -14.17 -6.47 4.02
N THR A 104 -13.57 -5.33 4.29
CA THR A 104 -12.18 -5.05 3.96
C THR A 104 -11.46 -4.43 5.16
N ILE A 105 -10.13 -4.41 5.10
CA ILE A 105 -9.28 -3.78 6.10
C ILE A 105 -8.58 -2.58 5.46
N VAL A 106 -8.61 -1.46 6.16
CA VAL A 106 -7.90 -0.24 5.77
C VAL A 106 -6.94 0.16 6.90
N PRO A 107 -5.82 0.82 6.59
CA PRO A 107 -4.93 1.34 7.63
C PRO A 107 -5.68 2.24 8.62
N ARG A 108 -5.30 2.21 9.89
CA ARG A 108 -5.84 3.16 10.88
C ARG A 108 -5.51 4.59 10.47
N GLY A 109 -6.49 5.49 10.57
CA GLY A 109 -6.36 6.87 10.12
C GLY A 109 -6.51 7.05 8.60
N ALA A 110 -6.84 6.00 7.83
CA ALA A 110 -7.20 6.15 6.42
C ALA A 110 -8.63 6.66 6.23
N VAL A 111 -9.51 6.43 7.20
CA VAL A 111 -10.89 6.93 7.18
C VAL A 111 -10.90 8.31 7.83
N LEU A 112 -11.21 9.34 7.03
CA LEU A 112 -11.14 10.75 7.47
C LEU A 112 -12.46 11.26 8.04
N SER A 113 -13.58 10.77 7.52
CA SER A 113 -14.91 11.16 7.97
C SER A 113 -15.86 9.98 7.91
N VAL A 114 -16.54 9.73 9.03
CA VAL A 114 -17.58 8.70 9.17
C VAL A 114 -18.89 9.40 9.52
N PRO A 115 -19.85 9.46 8.58
CA PRO A 115 -21.22 9.88 8.89
C PRO A 115 -21.87 8.91 9.89
N SER A 116 -22.74 9.41 10.77
CA SER A 116 -23.43 8.61 11.80
C SER A 116 -24.15 7.37 11.24
N ARG A 117 -24.74 7.49 10.05
CA ARG A 117 -25.40 6.38 9.33
C ARG A 117 -24.49 5.21 8.96
N PHE A 118 -23.17 5.40 8.96
CA PHE A 118 -22.18 4.38 8.59
C PHE A 118 -21.30 3.93 9.76
N GLU A 119 -21.52 4.44 10.97
CA GLU A 119 -20.75 4.03 12.16
C GLU A 119 -20.85 2.52 12.41
N ALA A 120 -22.03 1.94 12.27
CA ALA A 120 -22.24 0.49 12.43
C ALA A 120 -21.44 -0.37 11.43
N ARG A 121 -20.96 0.23 10.33
CA ARG A 121 -20.13 -0.44 9.32
C ARG A 121 -18.64 -0.37 9.63
N ILE A 122 -18.22 0.54 10.52
CA ILE A 122 -16.82 0.73 10.91
C ILE A 122 -16.57 -0.05 12.19
N ASP A 123 -15.58 -0.95 12.16
CA ASP A 123 -15.23 -1.85 13.27
C ASP A 123 -16.40 -2.69 13.82
N GLY A 124 -17.49 -2.78 13.06
CA GLY A 124 -18.67 -3.59 13.36
C GLY A 124 -18.50 -5.07 13.08
N GLN A 125 -19.63 -5.79 13.01
CA GLN A 125 -19.61 -7.23 12.73
C GLN A 125 -19.04 -7.53 11.34
N ARG A 126 -18.11 -8.49 11.30
CA ARG A 126 -17.44 -8.95 10.08
C ARG A 126 -18.32 -9.95 9.34
N THR A 127 -19.36 -9.44 8.70
CA THR A 127 -20.29 -10.28 7.95
C THR A 127 -19.75 -10.53 6.55
N GLY A 128 -19.67 -11.80 6.15
CA GLY A 128 -19.24 -12.21 4.81
C GLY A 128 -17.72 -12.41 4.65
N LYS A 129 -17.25 -12.38 3.41
CA LYS A 129 -15.85 -12.68 3.05
C LYS A 129 -14.97 -11.44 3.10
N LEU A 130 -13.69 -11.62 3.44
CA LEU A 130 -12.67 -10.60 3.27
C LEU A 130 -12.45 -10.38 1.76
N VAL A 131 -12.56 -9.14 1.31
CA VAL A 131 -12.38 -8.73 -0.09
C VAL A 131 -11.27 -7.70 -0.24
N SER A 132 -10.68 -7.63 -1.43
CA SER A 132 -9.68 -6.62 -1.77
C SER A 132 -10.30 -5.21 -1.71
N TRP A 133 -9.48 -4.20 -1.42
CA TRP A 133 -9.95 -2.80 -1.40
C TRP A 133 -10.61 -2.38 -2.72
N ARG A 134 -10.01 -2.79 -3.85
CA ARG A 134 -10.51 -2.45 -5.18
C ARG A 134 -11.91 -3.02 -5.42
N ASP A 135 -12.11 -4.31 -5.10
CA ASP A 135 -13.41 -4.96 -5.26
C ASP A 135 -14.43 -4.42 -4.25
N PHE A 136 -13.98 -4.11 -3.04
CA PHE A 136 -14.80 -3.49 -2.01
C PHE A 136 -15.33 -2.14 -2.47
N TYR A 137 -14.45 -1.25 -2.94
CA TYR A 137 -14.84 0.07 -3.42
C TYR A 137 -15.76 -0.01 -4.65
N ALA A 138 -15.46 -0.88 -5.62
CA ALA A 138 -16.29 -1.05 -6.81
C ALA A 138 -17.77 -1.38 -6.48
N ARG A 139 -18.02 -2.15 -5.41
CA ARG A 139 -19.37 -2.53 -4.97
C ARG A 139 -20.02 -1.51 -4.02
N ASN A 140 -19.25 -0.61 -3.44
CA ASN A 140 -19.68 0.31 -2.38
C ASN A 140 -19.46 1.79 -2.75
N SER A 141 -19.25 2.09 -4.02
CA SER A 141 -18.95 3.44 -4.53
C SER A 141 -20.08 4.45 -4.32
N SER A 142 -21.31 3.98 -4.11
CA SER A 142 -22.47 4.85 -3.84
C SER A 142 -22.41 5.58 -2.50
N TRP A 143 -21.63 5.07 -1.54
CA TRP A 143 -21.53 5.64 -0.19
C TRP A 143 -20.11 5.92 0.29
N ILE A 144 -19.10 5.60 -0.53
CA ILE A 144 -17.68 5.84 -0.27
C ILE A 144 -17.16 6.90 -1.23
N ARG A 145 -16.52 7.94 -0.68
CA ARG A 145 -15.78 8.94 -1.45
C ARG A 145 -14.28 8.73 -1.24
N LEU A 146 -13.55 8.66 -2.34
CA LEU A 146 -12.09 8.63 -2.31
C LEU A 146 -11.55 10.06 -2.24
N LEU A 147 -10.67 10.33 -1.28
CA LEU A 147 -9.89 11.55 -1.22
C LEU A 147 -8.45 11.24 -1.66
N PRO A 148 -8.02 11.65 -2.86
CA PRO A 148 -6.62 11.54 -3.23
C PRO A 148 -5.78 12.45 -2.32
N VAL A 149 -4.81 11.86 -1.63
CA VAL A 149 -3.88 12.57 -0.74
C VAL A 149 -2.44 12.36 -1.21
N THR A 150 -1.60 13.37 -1.03
CA THR A 150 -0.17 13.26 -1.30
C THR A 150 0.54 12.57 -0.12
N ILE A 151 1.75 12.06 -0.37
CA ILE A 151 2.58 11.46 0.68
C ILE A 151 2.94 12.50 1.75
N GLU A 152 3.16 13.75 1.36
CA GLU A 152 3.43 14.88 2.27
C GLU A 152 2.24 15.15 3.21
N GLN A 153 1.02 15.12 2.66
CA GLN A 153 -0.22 15.23 3.45
C GLN A 153 -0.39 14.04 4.39
N ALA A 154 -0.21 12.81 3.89
CA ALA A 154 -0.32 11.60 4.71
C ALA A 154 0.69 11.59 5.88
N THR A 155 1.89 12.12 5.64
CA THR A 155 2.97 12.23 6.65
C THR A 155 2.73 13.38 7.65
N GLY A 156 1.83 14.32 7.33
CA GLY A 156 1.53 15.49 8.16
C GLY A 156 2.46 16.68 7.94
N GLN A 157 3.23 16.72 6.84
CA GLN A 157 4.05 17.89 6.49
C GLN A 157 3.19 19.06 6.00
N ASN A 158 2.19 18.73 5.18
CA ASN A 158 1.18 19.66 4.72
C ASN A 158 -0.19 19.15 5.19
N PRO A 159 -0.57 19.38 6.47
CA PRO A 159 -1.81 18.84 7.00
C PRO A 159 -3.03 19.38 6.25
N LEU A 160 -4.10 18.59 6.23
CA LEU A 160 -5.38 19.04 5.69
C LEU A 160 -5.95 20.15 6.58
N THR A 161 -6.43 21.23 5.95
CA THR A 161 -7.06 22.35 6.65
C THR A 161 -8.34 21.90 7.35
N GLU A 162 -8.63 22.47 8.51
CA GLU A 162 -9.84 22.14 9.29
C GLU A 162 -11.13 22.46 8.52
N ASP A 163 -11.18 23.59 7.83
CA ASP A 163 -12.29 23.97 6.94
C ASP A 163 -12.57 22.89 5.88
N TYR A 164 -11.50 22.30 5.35
CA TYR A 164 -11.60 21.23 4.37
C TYR A 164 -12.15 19.96 5.00
N MET A 165 -11.67 19.59 6.19
CA MET A 165 -12.19 18.46 6.95
C MET A 165 -13.68 18.62 7.29
N ASP A 166 -14.12 19.83 7.61
CA ASP A 166 -15.54 20.12 7.86
C ASP A 166 -16.39 20.03 6.60
N SER A 167 -15.85 20.46 5.46
CA SER A 167 -16.51 20.25 4.16
C SER A 167 -16.70 18.75 3.84
N LEU A 168 -15.74 17.90 4.23
CA LEU A 168 -15.83 16.46 4.06
C LEU A 168 -16.94 15.86 4.92
N LYS A 169 -17.06 16.29 6.20
CA LYS A 169 -18.15 15.87 7.10
C LYS A 169 -19.53 16.20 6.52
N ARG A 170 -19.67 17.37 5.88
CA ARG A 170 -20.94 17.81 5.25
C ARG A 170 -21.37 16.94 4.05
N THR A 171 -20.43 16.21 3.43
CA THR A 171 -20.74 15.37 2.27
C THR A 171 -21.68 14.19 2.64
N GLY A 172 -21.65 13.75 3.91
CA GLY A 172 -22.47 12.63 4.37
C GLY A 172 -22.07 11.27 3.79
N LEU A 173 -20.92 11.18 3.10
CA LEU A 173 -20.34 9.95 2.56
C LEU A 173 -19.15 9.51 3.45
N LEU A 174 -18.83 8.22 3.44
CA LEU A 174 -17.61 7.73 4.07
C LEU A 174 -16.41 8.22 3.26
N VAL A 175 -15.55 9.05 3.84
CA VAL A 175 -14.37 9.59 3.14
C VAL A 175 -13.14 8.77 3.50
N VAL A 176 -12.49 8.19 2.49
CA VAL A 176 -11.27 7.38 2.64
C VAL A 176 -10.12 8.02 1.88
N ALA A 177 -9.00 8.24 2.56
CA ALA A 177 -7.78 8.76 1.97
C ALA A 177 -7.10 7.69 1.12
N VAL A 178 -6.72 8.05 -0.11
CA VAL A 178 -6.04 7.16 -1.05
C VAL A 178 -4.79 7.80 -1.64
N CYS A 179 -3.75 6.99 -1.84
CA CYS A 179 -2.55 7.35 -2.57
C CYS A 179 -2.28 6.22 -3.57
N GLU A 180 -2.06 6.57 -4.85
CA GLU A 180 -1.79 5.60 -5.93
C GLU A 180 -2.86 4.49 -6.07
N GLY A 181 -4.12 4.80 -5.71
CA GLY A 181 -5.25 3.87 -5.79
C GLY A 181 -5.41 2.92 -4.59
N GLY A 182 -4.52 2.99 -3.59
CA GLY A 182 -4.61 2.25 -2.34
C GLY A 182 -4.99 3.14 -1.14
N PRO A 183 -5.65 2.61 -0.10
CA PRO A 183 -5.97 3.37 1.09
C PRO A 183 -4.69 3.63 1.91
N ILE A 184 -4.50 4.86 2.38
CA ILE A 184 -3.31 5.30 3.11
C ILE A 184 -3.72 5.98 4.42
N SER A 185 -2.95 5.76 5.49
CA SER A 185 -3.15 6.47 6.76
C SER A 185 -2.71 7.92 6.64
N VAL A 186 -3.56 8.86 7.09
CA VAL A 186 -3.23 10.29 7.16
C VAL A 186 -3.06 10.69 8.60
N ARG A 187 -1.99 11.43 8.89
CA ARG A 187 -1.86 12.12 10.19
C ARG A 187 -2.73 13.36 10.18
N LEU A 188 -3.76 13.35 11.03
CA LEU A 188 -4.60 14.51 11.25
C LEU A 188 -3.81 15.56 12.05
N PRO A 189 -3.98 16.86 11.75
CA PRO A 189 -3.41 17.91 12.57
C PRO A 189 -3.99 17.80 13.98
N VAL A 190 -3.11 17.74 14.98
CA VAL A 190 -3.46 17.90 16.39
C VAL A 190 -3.11 19.34 16.75
N GLU A 191 -4.05 20.10 17.30
CA GLU A 191 -3.82 21.47 17.74
C GLU A 191 -2.58 21.52 18.66
N GLY A 192 -1.54 22.24 18.23
CA GLY A 192 -0.31 22.45 19.01
C GLY A 192 0.86 21.50 18.69
N GLU A 193 0.74 20.56 17.75
CA GLU A 193 1.86 19.70 17.34
C GLU A 193 2.57 20.27 16.10
N GLU A 194 3.88 20.54 16.19
CA GLU A 194 4.68 20.97 15.04
C GLU A 194 4.75 19.87 13.98
N PRO A 195 4.74 20.22 12.67
CA PRO A 195 4.82 19.23 11.61
C PRO A 195 6.12 18.41 11.76
N PRO A 196 6.05 17.08 11.62
CA PRO A 196 7.21 16.22 11.82
C PRO A 196 8.31 16.60 10.83
N ARG A 197 9.45 17.05 11.35
CA ARG A 197 10.65 17.24 10.53
C ARG A 197 11.13 15.86 10.10
N ILE A 198 10.92 15.51 8.83
CA ILE A 198 11.56 14.34 8.24
C ILE A 198 13.06 14.59 8.37
N SER A 199 13.76 13.70 9.09
CA SER A 199 15.21 13.72 9.14
C SER A 199 15.72 13.80 7.72
N GLU A 200 16.57 14.80 7.43
CA GLU A 200 17.15 14.95 6.11
C GLU A 200 17.66 13.59 5.59
N PRO A 201 17.48 13.31 4.29
CA PRO A 201 17.97 12.06 3.73
C PRO A 201 19.43 11.89 4.11
N VAL A 202 19.72 10.83 4.87
CA VAL A 202 21.08 10.52 5.31
C VAL A 202 21.92 10.40 4.04
N LYS A 203 22.92 11.29 3.90
CA LYS A 203 23.82 11.22 2.75
C LYS A 203 24.43 9.83 2.72
N ALA A 204 24.54 9.23 1.53
CA ALA A 204 25.05 7.86 1.40
C ALA A 204 26.42 7.65 2.09
N ALA A 205 27.23 8.71 2.19
CA ALA A 205 28.51 8.71 2.89
C ALA A 205 28.40 8.50 4.42
N ASP A 206 27.30 8.94 5.02
CA ASP A 206 27.05 8.86 6.47
C ASP A 206 26.33 7.55 6.86
N TRP A 207 25.95 6.72 5.88
CA TRP A 207 25.31 5.43 6.12
C TRP A 207 26.33 4.41 6.66
N LYS A 208 26.45 4.29 7.98
CA LYS A 208 27.15 3.16 8.62
C LYS A 208 26.36 1.88 8.39
N ALA A 209 26.93 0.95 7.63
CA ALA A 209 26.37 -0.38 7.47
C ALA A 209 26.15 -1.03 8.84
N PRO A 210 24.98 -1.63 9.12
CA PRO A 210 24.74 -2.30 10.39
C PRO A 210 25.80 -3.37 10.59
N SER A 211 26.49 -3.34 11.75
CA SER A 211 27.52 -4.33 12.06
C SER A 211 26.89 -5.72 12.00
N ARG A 212 27.35 -6.58 11.09
CA ARG A 212 26.95 -7.98 11.07
C ARG A 212 27.41 -8.60 12.39
N ARG A 213 26.47 -8.91 13.28
CA ARG A 213 26.66 -9.81 14.41
C ARG A 213 26.30 -11.22 14.00
#